data_AF-A0A1C6BIJ7-F1
#
_entry.id   AF-A0A1C6BIJ7-F1
#
_cell.length_a   1.000
_cell.length_b   1.000
_cell.length_c   1.000
_cell.angle_alpha   90.00
_cell.angle_beta   90.00
_cell.angle_gamma   90.00
#
_symmetry.space_group_name_H-M   'P 1'
#
loop_
_entity.id
_entity.type
_entity.pdbx_description
1 polymer ?
#
loop_
_entity_poly.entity_id
_entity_poly.type
_entity_poly.pdbx_seq_one_letter_code
_entity_poly.pdbx_strand_id
1 'polypeptide(L)'
;MLQNEIVDILLRAGIPANTKGFTYIHDALELMDKDSYYFSGKVCVLYAKIAKQNGATPGQVERAIRYAFEGALTRGDLESVEQYLDPINTRNSNELKVLFLRWRQETHPMGDSSCDAMSVCRAQIYNEILDEMNALTFKIQQAVSNIGAENIAMQGQ
;
A
#
# COMPACT_ATOMS: atom_id res chain seq x y z
N MET A 1 4.55 -2.31 21.01
CA MET A 1 4.78 -0.86 21.08
C MET A 1 4.10 -0.17 19.90
N LEU A 2 4.46 -0.52 18.64
CA LEU A 2 3.83 0.01 17.42
C LEU A 2 2.29 -0.06 17.38
N GLN A 3 1.69 -1.20 17.75
CA GLN A 3 0.22 -1.37 17.72
C GLN A 3 -0.50 -0.40 18.68
N ASN A 4 0.10 -0.10 19.83
CA ASN A 4 -0.50 0.81 20.80
C ASN A 4 -0.45 2.25 20.26
N GLU A 5 0.65 2.64 19.60
CA GLU A 5 0.82 3.98 19.02
C GLU A 5 -0.18 4.25 17.89
N ILE A 6 -0.40 3.26 17.01
CA ILE A 6 -1.40 3.37 15.94
C ILE A 6 -2.79 3.53 16.55
N VAL A 7 -3.16 2.70 17.53
CA VAL A 7 -4.45 2.78 18.23
C VAL A 7 -4.66 4.17 18.83
N ASP A 8 -3.66 4.72 19.50
CA ASP A 8 -3.75 6.04 20.14
C ASP A 8 -3.97 7.16 19.12
N ILE A 9 -3.35 7.07 17.94
CA ILE A 9 -3.57 8.05 16.86
C ILE A 9 -4.94 7.93 16.24
N LEU A 10 -5.44 6.72 16.00
CA LEU A 10 -6.78 6.54 15.46
C LEU A 10 -7.85 7.13 16.40
N LEU A 11 -7.66 6.95 17.71
CA LEU A 11 -8.53 7.55 18.72
C LEU A 11 -8.44 9.09 18.72
N ARG A 12 -7.22 9.64 18.69
CA ARG A 12 -7.01 11.10 18.61
C ARG A 12 -7.54 11.72 17.32
N ALA A 13 -7.47 10.99 16.20
CA ALA A 13 -8.06 11.37 14.93
C ALA A 13 -9.60 11.32 14.92
N GLY A 14 -10.24 10.88 16.01
CA GLY A 14 -11.71 10.79 16.12
C GLY A 14 -12.32 9.57 15.44
N ILE A 15 -11.52 8.55 15.12
CA ILE A 15 -12.01 7.31 14.48
C ILE A 15 -12.57 6.37 15.56
N PRO A 16 -13.84 5.91 15.46
CA PRO A 16 -14.45 5.11 16.53
C PRO A 16 -13.91 3.68 16.60
N ALA A 17 -13.37 3.28 17.76
CA ALA A 17 -12.72 1.99 17.99
C ALA A 17 -13.60 0.74 17.80
N ASN A 18 -14.92 0.87 17.96
CA ASN A 18 -15.86 -0.24 17.81
C ASN A 18 -16.28 -0.52 16.36
N THR A 19 -15.65 0.12 15.37
CA THR A 19 -16.01 -0.01 13.96
C THR A 19 -15.01 -0.88 13.21
N LYS A 20 -15.49 -1.61 12.19
CA LYS A 20 -14.59 -2.34 11.27
C LYS A 20 -13.63 -1.41 10.53
N GLY A 21 -14.05 -0.16 10.29
CA GLY A 21 -13.20 0.85 9.67
C GLY A 21 -11.95 1.12 10.50
N PHE A 22 -12.08 1.21 11.82
CA PHE A 22 -10.93 1.34 12.73
C PHE A 22 -9.95 0.18 12.57
N THR A 23 -10.42 -1.07 12.63
CA THR A 23 -9.58 -2.26 12.45
C THR A 23 -8.89 -2.26 11.10
N TYR A 24 -9.60 -1.95 10.02
CA TYR A 24 -9.02 -1.95 8.68
C TYR A 24 -8.02 -0.81 8.45
N ILE A 25 -8.23 0.36 9.06
CA ILE A 25 -7.26 1.45 9.01
C ILE A 25 -6.01 1.07 9.81
N HIS A 26 -6.16 0.46 10.98
CA HIS A 26 -5.04 -0.07 11.75
C HIS A 26 -4.21 -1.06 10.93
N ASP A 27 -4.85 -2.07 10.32
CA ASP A 27 -4.19 -3.05 9.46
C ASP A 27 -3.51 -2.37 8.25
N ALA A 28 -4.14 -1.34 7.68
CA ALA A 28 -3.59 -0.57 6.59
C ALA A 28 -2.29 0.15 6.99
N LEU A 29 -2.27 0.84 8.13
CA LEU A 29 -1.09 1.54 8.62
C LEU A 29 0.04 0.57 8.96
N GLU A 30 -0.29 -0.58 9.57
CA GLU A 30 0.70 -1.62 9.85
C GLU A 30 1.29 -2.22 8.57
N LEU A 31 0.48 -2.43 7.52
CA LEU A 31 0.98 -2.88 6.22
C LEU A 31 1.84 -1.83 5.52
N MET A 32 1.48 -0.55 5.61
CA MET A 32 2.27 0.55 5.05
C MET A 32 3.62 0.74 5.75
N ASP A 33 3.70 0.47 7.05
CA ASP A 33 4.96 0.55 7.82
C ASP A 33 5.87 -0.64 7.53
N LYS A 34 5.30 -1.85 7.41
CA LYS A 34 6.06 -3.08 7.12
C LYS A 34 6.60 -3.13 5.69
N ASP A 35 5.86 -2.58 4.72
CA ASP A 35 6.22 -2.64 3.30
C ASP A 35 5.78 -1.36 2.56
N SER A 36 6.78 -0.60 2.13
CA SER A 36 6.61 0.69 1.43
C SER A 36 5.85 0.58 0.10
N TYR A 37 5.71 -0.63 -0.45
CA TYR A 37 4.85 -0.91 -1.59
C TYR A 37 3.39 -0.50 -1.31
N TYR A 38 2.87 -0.75 -0.11
CA TYR A 38 1.47 -0.43 0.21
C TYR A 38 1.23 1.07 0.40
N PHE A 39 2.25 1.81 0.82
CA PHE A 39 2.18 3.27 0.92
C PHE A 39 2.20 3.94 -0.47
N SER A 40 3.09 3.47 -1.35
CA SER A 40 3.33 4.08 -2.66
C SER A 40 2.45 3.52 -3.80
N GLY A 41 1.89 2.34 -3.60
CA GLY A 41 1.13 1.58 -4.59
C GLY A 41 -0.35 1.96 -4.69
N LYS A 42 -1.10 1.14 -5.41
CA LYS A 42 -2.56 1.32 -5.57
C LYS A 42 -3.28 0.82 -4.33
N VAL A 43 -4.15 1.66 -3.77
CA VAL A 43 -4.93 1.35 -2.57
C VAL A 43 -5.82 0.10 -2.72
N CYS A 44 -6.22 -0.26 -3.95
CA CYS A 44 -7.00 -1.47 -4.18
C CYS A 44 -6.25 -2.76 -3.81
N VAL A 45 -4.91 -2.77 -3.95
CA VAL A 45 -4.08 -3.92 -3.55
C VAL A 45 -4.05 -4.05 -2.03
N LEU A 46 -3.95 -2.91 -1.33
CA LEU A 46 -4.06 -2.84 0.13
C LEU A 46 -5.41 -3.36 0.62
N TYR A 47 -6.51 -2.91 0.01
CA TYR A 47 -7.85 -3.40 0.35
C TYR A 47 -8.00 -4.90 0.12
N ALA A 48 -7.45 -5.44 -0.97
CA ALA A 48 -7.48 -6.88 -1.24
C ALA A 48 -6.71 -7.69 -0.17
N LYS A 49 -5.57 -7.18 0.29
CA LYS A 49 -4.77 -7.81 1.34
C LYS A 49 -5.53 -7.85 2.67
N ILE A 50 -6.06 -6.71 3.12
CA ILE A 50 -6.84 -6.59 4.36
C ILE A 50 -8.10 -7.45 4.30
N ALA A 51 -8.79 -7.45 3.17
CA ALA A 51 -9.99 -8.25 2.94
C ALA A 51 -9.70 -9.75 3.14
N LYS A 52 -8.60 -10.24 2.59
CA LYS A 52 -8.16 -11.63 2.75
C LYS A 52 -7.84 -11.98 4.21
N GLN A 53 -7.21 -11.07 4.95
CA GLN A 53 -6.86 -11.27 6.37
C GLN A 53 -8.10 -11.31 7.28
N ASN A 54 -9.12 -10.53 6.93
CA ASN A 54 -10.31 -10.34 7.76
C ASN A 54 -11.55 -11.13 7.28
N GLY A 55 -11.42 -11.98 6.25
CA GLY A 55 -12.54 -12.73 5.68
C GLY A 55 -13.64 -11.84 5.09
N ALA A 56 -13.25 -10.71 4.50
CA ALA A 56 -14.14 -9.70 3.91
C ALA A 56 -13.93 -9.58 2.40
N THR A 57 -14.70 -8.71 1.73
CA THR A 57 -14.45 -8.31 0.33
C THR A 57 -13.72 -6.97 0.25
N PRO A 58 -12.95 -6.70 -0.82
CA PRO A 58 -12.25 -5.41 -0.97
C PRO A 58 -13.20 -4.21 -0.92
N GLY A 59 -14.42 -4.34 -1.45
CA GLY A 59 -15.45 -3.29 -1.40
C GLY A 59 -15.99 -3.06 0.02
N GLN A 60 -16.12 -4.10 0.85
CA GLN A 60 -16.49 -3.95 2.25
C GLN A 60 -15.39 -3.23 3.04
N VAL A 61 -14.13 -3.55 2.76
CA VAL A 61 -12.97 -2.87 3.38
C VAL A 61 -12.96 -1.39 3.02
N GLU A 62 -13.03 -1.08 1.73
CA GLU A 62 -13.06 0.29 1.23
C GLU A 62 -14.20 1.11 1.87
N ARG A 63 -15.42 0.56 1.87
CA ARG A 63 -16.60 1.24 2.41
C ARG A 63 -16.49 1.47 3.92
N ALA A 64 -15.98 0.50 4.67
CA ALA A 64 -15.79 0.64 6.10
C ALA A 64 -14.73 1.70 6.44
N ILE A 65 -13.62 1.75 5.69
CA ILE A 65 -12.60 2.79 5.83
C ILE A 65 -13.18 4.17 5.50
N ARG A 66 -13.94 4.28 4.40
CA ARG A 66 -14.60 5.54 4.01
C ARG A 66 -15.48 6.08 5.12
N TYR A 67 -16.33 5.23 5.69
CA TYR A 67 -17.24 5.64 6.76
C TYR A 67 -16.53 6.01 8.06
N ALA A 68 -15.39 5.39 8.35
CA ALA A 68 -14.55 5.79 9.47
C ALA A 68 -14.02 7.22 9.27
N PHE A 69 -13.46 7.53 8.09
CA PHE A 69 -12.95 8.88 7.80
C PHE A 69 -14.06 9.93 7.68
N GLU A 70 -15.15 9.66 6.96
CA GLU A 70 -16.30 10.57 6.90
C GLU A 70 -16.84 10.87 8.30
N GLY A 71 -16.88 9.87 9.18
CA GLY A 71 -17.27 10.03 10.57
C GLY A 71 -16.33 10.95 11.36
N ALA A 72 -15.02 10.75 11.21
CA ALA A 72 -14.00 11.57 11.86
C ALA A 72 -14.03 13.03 11.36
N LEU A 73 -14.11 13.23 10.04
CA LEU A 73 -14.15 14.56 9.42
C LEU A 73 -15.40 15.37 9.77
N THR A 74 -16.54 14.72 9.99
CA THR A 74 -17.83 15.39 10.24
C THR A 74 -18.13 15.62 11.71
N ARG A 75 -17.62 14.77 12.60
CA ARG A 75 -17.93 14.78 14.05
C ARG A 75 -16.72 15.02 14.95
N GLY A 76 -15.52 14.94 14.39
CA GLY A 76 -14.28 15.20 15.13
C GLY A 76 -14.12 16.66 15.49
N ASP A 77 -13.28 16.91 16.50
CA ASP A 77 -12.84 18.25 16.83
C ASP A 77 -11.96 18.81 15.69
N LEU A 78 -12.11 20.10 15.39
CA LEU A 78 -11.43 20.73 14.26
C LEU A 78 -9.91 20.63 14.37
N GLU A 79 -9.36 20.85 15.57
CA GLU A 79 -7.90 20.79 15.81
C GLU A 79 -7.37 19.38 15.55
N SER A 80 -8.11 18.37 16.02
CA SER A 80 -7.76 16.96 15.80
C SER A 80 -7.87 16.57 14.32
N VAL A 81 -8.93 16.99 13.63
CA VAL A 81 -9.10 16.73 12.20
C VAL A 81 -7.96 17.36 11.40
N GLU A 82 -7.65 18.62 11.64
CA GLU A 82 -6.55 19.32 10.96
C GLU A 82 -5.18 18.72 11.29
N GLN A 83 -5.02 18.13 12.48
CA GLN A 83 -3.79 17.46 12.91
C GLN A 83 -3.59 16.07 12.29
N TYR A 84 -4.64 15.26 12.06
CA TYR A 84 -4.48 13.86 11.55
C TYR A 84 -5.03 13.58 10.14
N LEU A 85 -6.00 14.36 9.66
CA LEU A 85 -6.68 14.16 8.37
C LEU A 85 -6.61 15.40 7.44
N ASP A 86 -7.11 15.25 6.21
CA ASP A 86 -7.17 16.31 5.19
C ASP A 86 -8.63 16.72 4.90
N PRO A 87 -9.13 17.84 5.48
CA PRO A 87 -10.51 18.26 5.30
C PRO A 87 -10.87 18.67 3.86
N ILE A 88 -9.88 18.87 2.98
CA ILE A 88 -10.09 19.28 1.59
C ILE A 88 -10.17 18.06 0.67
N ASN A 89 -9.26 17.10 0.80
CA ASN A 89 -9.20 15.90 -0.03
C ASN A 89 -9.52 14.64 0.78
N THR A 90 -10.81 14.39 0.95
CA THR A 90 -11.36 13.33 1.82
C THR A 90 -11.36 11.94 1.19
N ARG A 91 -10.63 11.72 0.09
CA ARG A 91 -10.52 10.38 -0.54
C ARG A 91 -9.78 9.45 0.40
N ASN A 92 -10.29 8.23 0.62
CA ASN A 92 -9.66 7.23 1.50
C ASN A 92 -8.15 7.05 1.26
N SER A 93 -7.72 7.03 -0.01
CA SER A 93 -6.30 6.86 -0.34
C SER A 93 -5.43 8.04 0.10
N ASN A 94 -5.99 9.25 0.13
CA ASN A 94 -5.34 10.44 0.65
C ASN A 94 -5.30 10.37 2.17
N GLU A 95 -6.44 10.13 2.80
CA GLU A 95 -6.55 10.08 4.27
C GLU A 95 -5.64 9.02 4.89
N LEU A 96 -5.58 7.82 4.32
CA LEU A 96 -4.64 6.79 4.78
C LEU A 96 -3.19 7.25 4.73
N LYS A 97 -2.79 7.99 3.67
CA LYS A 97 -1.42 8.48 3.51
C LYS A 97 -1.12 9.63 4.45
N VAL A 98 -2.04 10.58 4.56
CA VAL A 98 -1.92 11.75 5.44
C VAL A 98 -1.79 11.28 6.89
N LEU A 99 -2.70 10.40 7.31
CA LEU A 99 -2.69 9.79 8.64
C LEU A 99 -1.39 9.02 8.90
N PHE A 100 -0.94 8.20 7.95
CA PHE A 100 0.33 7.47 8.06
C PHE A 100 1.53 8.41 8.23
N LEU A 101 1.63 9.44 7.40
CA LEU A 101 2.74 10.39 7.47
C LEU A 101 2.76 11.16 8.79
N ARG A 102 1.59 11.59 9.27
CA ARG A 102 1.46 12.32 10.54
C ARG A 102 1.79 11.43 11.73
N TRP A 103 1.37 10.15 11.71
CA TRP A 103 1.81 9.16 12.70
C TRP A 103 3.33 8.95 12.73
N ARG A 104 3.96 8.82 11.56
CA ARG A 104 5.42 8.65 11.44
C ARG A 104 6.19 9.86 11.98
N GLN A 105 5.67 11.08 11.79
CA GLN A 105 6.27 12.31 12.31
C GLN A 105 6.19 12.40 13.84
N GLU A 106 5.09 11.94 14.45
CA GLU A 106 4.93 11.93 15.91
C GLU A 106 5.79 10.86 16.60
N THR A 107 6.01 9.71 15.95
CA THR A 107 6.78 8.59 16.51
C THR A 107 8.29 8.73 16.30
N HIS A 108 8.73 9.50 15.31
CA HIS A 108 10.15 9.74 15.02
C HIS A 108 10.42 11.21 14.64
N PRO A 109 10.71 12.10 15.62
CA PRO A 109 11.26 13.41 15.34
C PRO A 109 12.74 13.25 14.98
N MET A 110 13.04 12.74 13.79
CA MET A 110 14.41 12.60 13.30
C MET A 110 14.52 13.28 11.93
N GLY A 111 15.55 14.14 11.83
CA GLY A 111 15.63 15.25 10.89
C GLY A 111 15.61 14.89 9.40
N ASP A 112 15.11 15.85 8.63
CA ASP A 112 15.38 16.13 7.22
C ASP A 112 16.13 15.04 6.45
N SER A 113 15.42 14.01 5.99
CA SER A 113 15.69 13.29 4.74
C SER A 113 14.79 12.07 4.63
N SER A 114 13.92 12.03 3.62
CA SER A 114 13.67 10.81 2.81
C SER A 114 12.44 10.97 1.91
N CYS A 115 12.49 11.95 1.01
CA CYS A 115 11.82 11.81 -0.29
C CYS A 115 12.57 10.77 -1.17
N ASP A 116 13.86 10.49 -0.88
CA ASP A 116 14.76 9.79 -1.80
C ASP A 116 14.81 8.26 -1.66
N ALA A 117 14.43 7.68 -0.51
CA ALA A 117 14.40 6.22 -0.37
C ALA A 117 13.31 5.56 -1.25
N MET A 118 12.26 6.31 -1.58
CA MET A 118 11.07 5.84 -2.29
C MET A 118 11.23 5.82 -3.81
N SER A 119 12.11 6.67 -4.37
CA SER A 119 12.48 6.62 -5.79
C SER A 119 13.37 5.40 -6.06
N VAL A 120 14.30 5.12 -5.16
CA VAL A 120 15.26 4.00 -5.23
C VAL A 120 14.56 2.65 -5.16
N CYS A 121 13.68 2.43 -4.17
CA CYS A 121 12.99 1.14 -4.01
C CYS A 121 12.04 0.83 -5.19
N ARG A 122 11.36 1.87 -5.71
CA ARG A 122 10.49 1.72 -6.88
C ARG A 122 11.31 1.34 -8.11
N ALA A 123 12.46 1.98 -8.32
CA ALA A 123 13.38 1.64 -9.41
C ALA A 123 13.93 0.22 -9.29
N GLN A 124 14.27 -0.23 -8.08
CA GLN A 124 14.73 -1.61 -7.83
C GLN A 124 13.70 -2.66 -8.24
N ILE A 125 12.44 -2.52 -7.80
CA ILE A 125 11.37 -3.45 -8.17
C ILE A 125 11.15 -3.48 -9.69
N TYR A 126 11.17 -2.31 -10.35
CA TYR A 126 11.04 -2.26 -11.81
C TYR A 126 12.19 -2.98 -12.51
N ASN A 127 13.42 -2.82 -12.03
CA ASN A 127 14.59 -3.48 -12.61
C ASN A 127 14.55 -5.00 -12.39
N GLU A 128 14.18 -5.47 -11.20
CA GLU A 128 14.05 -6.91 -10.89
C GLU A 128 13.01 -7.58 -11.79
N ILE A 129 11.83 -6.96 -11.96
CA ILE A 129 10.80 -7.46 -12.86
C ILE A 129 11.30 -7.46 -14.32
N LEU A 130 12.02 -6.42 -14.73
CA LEU A 130 12.54 -6.30 -16.09
C LEU A 130 13.59 -7.38 -16.39
N ASP A 131 14.46 -7.69 -15.44
CA ASP A 131 15.48 -8.72 -15.55
C ASP A 131 14.85 -10.12 -15.67
N GLU A 132 13.82 -10.41 -14.87
CA GLU A 132 13.05 -11.66 -14.98
C GLU A 132 12.38 -11.80 -16.35
N MET A 133 11.78 -10.71 -16.85
CA MET A 133 11.14 -10.69 -18.17
C MET A 133 12.15 -10.89 -19.31
N ASN A 134 13.33 -10.29 -19.21
CA ASN A 134 14.40 -10.46 -20.19
C ASN A 134 14.95 -11.88 -20.18
N ALA A 135 15.14 -12.48 -18.99
CA ALA A 135 15.57 -13.86 -18.87
C ALA A 135 14.54 -14.83 -19.47
N LEU A 136 13.25 -14.58 -19.28
CA LEU A 136 12.19 -15.37 -19.90
C LEU A 136 12.19 -15.23 -21.43
N THR A 137 12.38 -14.01 -21.93
CA THR A 137 12.47 -13.71 -23.37
C THR A 137 13.65 -14.44 -24.01
N PHE A 138 14.80 -14.46 -23.35
CA PHE A 138 15.98 -15.17 -23.83
C PHE A 138 15.77 -16.69 -23.89
N LYS A 139 15.11 -17.27 -22.88
CA LYS A 139 14.74 -18.69 -22.88
C LYS A 139 13.80 -19.04 -24.04
N ILE A 140 12.82 -18.17 -24.33
CA ILE A 140 11.91 -18.34 -25.47
C ILE A 140 12.67 -18.27 -26.79
N GLN A 141 13.58 -17.29 -26.95
CA GLN A 141 14.40 -17.16 -28.16
C GLN A 141 15.29 -18.38 -28.41
N GLN A 142 15.96 -18.92 -27.37
CA GLN A 142 16.74 -20.15 -27.49
C GLN A 142 15.88 -21.35 -27.90
N ALA A 143 14.71 -21.52 -27.30
CA ALA A 143 13.80 -22.60 -27.65
C ALA A 143 13.35 -22.52 -29.12
N VAL A 144 13.04 -21.31 -29.61
CA VAL A 144 12.69 -21.08 -31.02
C VAL A 144 13.85 -21.38 -31.96
N SER A 145 15.08 -20.96 -31.63
CA SER A 145 16.28 -21.29 -32.44
C SER A 145 16.56 -22.79 -32.48
N ASN A 146 16.38 -23.51 -31.36
CA ASN A 146 16.59 -24.96 -31.31
C ASN A 146 15.55 -25.72 -32.14
N ILE A 147 14.29 -25.29 -32.14
CA ILE A 147 13.23 -25.85 -33.00
C ILE A 147 13.55 -25.62 -34.50
N GLY A 148 14.14 -24.47 -34.83
CA GLY A 148 14.61 -24.19 -36.19
C GLY A 148 15.74 -25.11 -36.64
N ALA A 149 16.70 -25.41 -35.75
CA ALA A 149 17.83 -26.30 -36.05
C ALA A 149 17.40 -27.78 -36.21
N GLU A 150 16.45 -28.26 -35.41
CA GLU A 150 15.92 -29.64 -35.51
C GLU A 150 15.12 -29.86 -36.82
N ASN A 151 14.37 -28.86 -37.29
CA ASN A 151 13.63 -28.97 -38.54
C ASN A 151 14.52 -28.98 -39.79
N ILE A 152 15.69 -28.35 -39.75
CA ILE A 152 16.67 -28.37 -40.84
C ILE A 152 17.38 -29.74 -40.90
N ALA A 153 17.60 -30.39 -39.75
CA ALA A 153 18.21 -31.71 -39.69
C ALA A 153 17.32 -32.84 -40.23
N MET A 154 15.99 -32.69 -40.22
CA MET A 154 15.05 -33.71 -40.73
C MET A 154 14.70 -33.57 -42.22
N GLN A 155 15.08 -32.48 -42.91
CA GLN A 155 14.88 -32.31 -44.36
C GLN A 155 16.12 -32.70 -45.20
N GLY A 156 17.17 -33.21 -44.56
CA GLY A 156 18.43 -33.62 -45.19
C GLY A 156 18.61 -35.13 -45.39
N GLN A 157 17.52 -35.89 -45.56
CA GLN A 157 17.54 -37.30 -45.98
C GLN A 157 16.72 -37.52 -47.24
#